data_AF-A0A7S2YGR5-F1
#
_entry.id   AF-A0A7S2YGR5-F1
#
_cell.length_a   1.000
_cell.length_b   1.000
_cell.length_c   1.000
_cell.angle_alpha   90.00
_cell.angle_beta   90.00
_cell.angle_gamma   90.00
#
_symmetry.space_group_name_H-M   'P 1'
#
loop_
_entity.id
_entity.type
_entity.pdbx_description
1 polymer ?
#
loop_
_entity_poly.entity_id
_entity_poly.type
_entity_poly.pdbx_seq_one_letter_code
_entity_poly.pdbx_strand_id
1 'polypeptide(L)'
;TSSGRRSNEKCFDRGHLVMANHMDNDVTDIYESNMMTNILPQATGFNQIGGAWHETETIIECGRDIAKQVVLGGALFDFSEEGLANDFFVESHGIPTPAI
;
A
#
# COMPACT_ATOMS: atom_id res chain seq x y z
N THR A 1 0.72 19.92 16.63
CA THR A 1 1.36 19.53 15.35
C THR A 1 0.42 18.56 14.66
N SER A 2 -0.14 18.90 13.49
CA SER A 2 -1.00 17.96 12.76
C SER A 2 -0.15 16.76 12.34
N SER A 3 -0.54 15.55 12.73
CA SER A 3 0.28 14.33 12.63
C SER A 3 0.56 13.83 11.19
N GLY A 4 0.27 14.62 10.14
CA GLY A 4 0.41 14.22 8.73
C GLY A 4 -0.52 13.08 8.29
N ARG A 5 -1.12 12.35 9.24
CA ARG A 5 -2.00 11.21 9.02
C ARG A 5 -3.39 11.66 8.58
N ARG A 6 -3.91 11.01 7.54
CA ARG A 6 -5.27 11.20 7.03
C ARG A 6 -6.21 10.23 7.74
N SER A 7 -7.39 10.72 8.10
CA SER A 7 -8.45 9.90 8.72
C SER A 7 -9.40 9.35 7.66
N ASN A 8 -9.69 8.05 7.72
CA ASN A 8 -10.59 7.36 6.80
C ASN A 8 -11.69 6.66 7.61
N GLU A 9 -12.92 6.61 7.10
CA GLU A 9 -14.08 6.02 7.83
C GLU A 9 -13.83 4.55 8.24
N LYS A 10 -13.22 3.77 7.35
CA LYS A 10 -12.89 2.35 7.59
C LYS A 10 -11.45 2.12 8.04
N CYS A 11 -10.65 3.17 8.24
CA CYS A 11 -9.22 3.07 8.57
C CYS A 11 -8.37 2.28 7.55
N PHE A 12 -8.78 2.24 6.28
CA PHE A 12 -8.00 1.71 5.15
C PHE A 12 -7.71 2.80 4.14
N ASP A 13 -6.49 2.80 3.60
CA ASP A 13 -6.06 3.60 2.47
C ASP A 13 -6.05 2.75 1.18
N ARG A 14 -6.02 3.44 0.03
CA ARG A 14 -5.61 2.86 -1.24
C ARG A 14 -4.09 2.69 -1.22
N GLY A 15 -3.65 1.52 -0.80
CA GLY A 15 -2.24 1.20 -0.62
C GLY A 15 -1.60 0.65 -1.89
N HIS A 16 -0.47 1.23 -2.29
CA HIS A 16 0.30 0.83 -3.45
C HIS A 16 1.12 -0.44 -3.16
N LEU A 17 1.08 -1.42 -4.07
CA LEU A 17 1.97 -2.59 -4.02
C LEU A 17 3.33 -2.28 -4.64
N VAL A 18 3.32 -1.74 -5.86
CA VAL A 18 4.45 -1.05 -6.47
C VAL A 18 4.37 0.41 -6.05
N MET A 19 5.32 0.84 -5.23
CA MET A 19 5.30 2.15 -4.60
C MET A 19 5.48 3.28 -5.62
N ALA A 20 4.63 4.32 -5.53
CA ALA A 20 4.65 5.42 -6.49
C ALA A 20 5.94 6.26 -6.44
N ASN A 21 6.54 6.41 -5.26
CA ASN A 21 7.82 7.11 -5.08
C ASN A 21 8.99 6.40 -5.77
N HIS A 22 8.89 5.10 -6.07
CA HIS A 22 9.95 4.39 -6.80
C HIS A 22 9.88 4.62 -8.32
N MET A 23 8.76 5.18 -8.80
CA MET A 23 8.43 5.39 -10.21
C MET A 23 8.38 6.87 -10.57
N ASP A 24 8.81 7.76 -9.68
CA ASP A 24 8.68 9.22 -9.82
C ASP A 24 9.65 9.86 -10.83
N ASN A 25 10.57 9.06 -11.38
CA ASN A 25 11.51 9.48 -12.41
C ASN A 25 10.89 9.54 -13.81
N ASP A 26 9.71 8.96 -14.01
CA ASP A 26 8.99 8.98 -15.30
C ASP A 26 7.49 9.22 -15.08
N VAL A 27 6.89 10.07 -15.93
CA VAL A 27 5.49 10.47 -15.79
C VAL A 27 4.50 9.35 -16.13
N THR A 28 4.87 8.45 -17.02
CA THR A 28 4.07 7.28 -17.38
C THR A 28 4.19 6.24 -16.26
N ASP A 29 5.39 5.96 -15.76
CA ASP A 29 5.59 4.96 -14.70
C ASP A 29 4.84 5.34 -13.41
N ILE A 30 4.95 6.60 -12.97
CA ILE A 30 4.21 7.07 -11.78
C ILE A 30 2.70 7.04 -12.02
N TYR A 31 2.22 7.36 -13.22
CA TYR A 31 0.80 7.27 -13.55
C TYR A 31 0.30 5.82 -13.47
N GLU A 32 1.05 4.88 -14.03
CA GLU A 32 0.69 3.46 -14.02
C GLU A 32 0.69 2.87 -12.60
N SER A 33 1.56 3.36 -11.71
CA SER A 33 1.54 2.96 -10.29
C SER A 33 0.19 3.26 -9.61
N ASN A 34 -0.58 4.23 -10.10
CA ASN A 34 -1.87 4.61 -9.54
C ASN A 34 -3.07 3.83 -10.09
N MET A 35 -2.84 2.86 -10.99
CA MET A 35 -3.90 1.98 -11.50
C MET A 35 -4.42 1.07 -10.38
N MET A 36 -5.74 0.84 -10.34
CA MET A 36 -6.36 0.00 -9.29
C MET A 36 -5.88 -1.45 -9.29
N THR A 37 -5.26 -1.93 -10.38
CA THR A 37 -4.59 -3.24 -10.43
C THR A 37 -3.35 -3.32 -9.52
N ASN A 38 -2.80 -2.17 -9.11
CA ASN A 38 -1.66 -2.04 -8.19
C ASN A 38 -2.09 -1.62 -6.77
N ILE A 39 -3.40 -1.46 -6.52
CA ILE A 39 -3.93 -0.92 -5.27
C ILE A 39 -4.69 -1.99 -4.51
N LEU A 40 -4.37 -2.15 -3.22
CA LEU A 40 -5.17 -2.95 -2.29
C LEU A 40 -5.55 -2.12 -1.05
N PRO A 41 -6.60 -2.52 -0.32
CA PRO A 41 -6.87 -1.97 0.99
C PRO A 41 -5.66 -2.20 1.91
N GLN A 42 -5.06 -1.13 2.43
CA GLN A 42 -4.01 -1.22 3.45
C GLN A 42 -4.41 -0.43 4.68
N ALA A 43 -4.17 -0.99 5.88
CA ALA A 43 -4.49 -0.30 7.12
C ALA A 43 -3.81 1.07 7.17
N THR A 44 -4.55 2.11 7.54
CA THR A 44 -4.08 3.50 7.53
C THR A 44 -2.82 3.70 8.37
N GLY A 45 -2.74 3.06 9.54
CA GLY A 45 -1.55 3.12 10.39
C GLY A 45 -0.32 2.40 9.83
N PHE A 46 -0.51 1.51 8.86
CA PHE A 46 0.54 0.76 8.18
C PHE A 46 1.06 1.49 6.94
N ASN A 47 0.15 2.05 6.14
CA ASN A 47 0.45 2.73 4.86
C ASN A 47 0.93 4.19 5.00
N GLN A 48 0.48 4.92 6.04
CA GLN A 48 0.83 6.34 6.18
C GLN A 48 2.15 6.56 6.93
N ILE A 49 2.59 7.83 6.98
CA ILE A 49 3.82 8.27 7.66
C ILE A 49 3.95 7.68 9.08
N GLY A 50 5.14 7.15 9.38
CA GLY A 50 5.44 6.43 10.62
C GLY A 50 4.82 5.03 10.69
N GLY A 51 4.24 4.53 9.61
CA GLY A 51 3.75 3.17 9.43
C GLY A 51 4.79 2.29 8.74
N ALA A 52 4.79 0.99 9.05
CA ALA A 52 5.85 0.08 8.61
C ALA A 52 5.96 -0.05 7.08
N TRP A 53 4.85 0.06 6.33
CA TRP A 53 4.90 0.05 4.87
C TRP A 53 5.64 1.28 4.36
N HIS A 54 5.20 2.48 4.74
CA HIS A 54 5.81 3.76 4.34
C HIS A 54 7.31 3.83 4.63
N GLU A 55 7.72 3.39 5.82
CA GLU A 55 9.14 3.37 6.19
C GLU A 55 9.92 2.37 5.30
N THR A 56 9.31 1.24 4.95
CA THR A 56 9.91 0.27 4.01
C THR A 56 10.07 0.87 2.62
N GLU A 57 9.07 1.61 2.11
CA GLU A 57 9.17 2.32 0.82
C GLU A 57 10.35 3.29 0.82
N THR A 58 10.53 4.03 1.92
CA THR A 58 11.60 5.02 2.10
C THR A 58 12.97 4.37 2.16
N ILE A 59 13.10 3.23 2.86
CA ILE A 59 14.36 2.46 2.94
C ILE A 59 14.77 1.95 1.55
N ILE A 60 13.82 1.41 0.79
CA ILE A 60 14.05 0.91 -0.56
C ILE A 60 14.49 2.05 -1.49
N GLU A 61 13.80 3.20 -1.43
CA GLU A 61 14.15 4.39 -2.20
C GLU A 61 15.60 4.83 -1.93
N CYS A 62 15.99 4.96 -0.66
CA CYS A 62 17.37 5.28 -0.27
C CYS A 62 18.38 4.23 -0.77
N GLY A 63 18.00 2.95 -0.71
CA GLY A 63 18.88 1.87 -1.13
C GLY A 63 19.11 1.81 -2.65
N ARG A 64 18.23 2.44 -3.45
CA ARG A 64 18.32 2.50 -4.92
C ARG A 64 19.56 3.27 -5.39
N ASP A 65 20.04 4.22 -4.58
CA ASP A 65 21.27 4.99 -4.83
C ASP A 65 22.55 4.17 -4.59
N ILE A 66 22.45 3.05 -3.87
CA ILE A 66 23.60 2.22 -3.48
C ILE A 66 23.83 1.10 -4.50
N ALA A 67 22.76 0.41 -4.89
CA ALA A 67 22.84 -0.73 -5.80
C ALA A 67 21.52 -0.96 -6.54
N LYS A 68 21.59 -1.68 -7.67
CA LYS A 68 20.38 -2.15 -8.37
C LYS A 68 19.61 -3.13 -7.47
N GLN A 69 18.32 -2.90 -7.32
CA GLN A 69 17.43 -3.73 -6.52
C GLN A 69 16.32 -4.34 -7.39
N VAL A 70 15.82 -5.51 -6.97
CA VAL A 70 14.58 -6.09 -7.48
C VAL A 70 13.66 -6.27 -6.29
N VAL A 71 12.54 -5.55 -6.30
CA VAL A 71 11.57 -5.52 -5.21
C VAL A 71 10.34 -6.31 -5.66
N LEU A 72 9.92 -7.27 -4.84
CA LEU A 72 8.73 -8.07 -5.08
C LEU A 72 7.74 -7.79 -3.95
N GLY A 73 6.59 -7.20 -4.31
CA GLY A 73 5.48 -6.92 -3.40
C GLY A 73 4.29 -7.84 -3.66
N GLY A 74 3.48 -8.07 -2.64
CA GLY A 74 2.27 -8.87 -2.73
C GLY A 74 1.48 -8.83 -1.44
N ALA A 75 0.24 -9.31 -1.49
CA ALA A 75 -0.63 -9.43 -0.33
C ALA A 75 -0.70 -10.89 0.14
N LEU A 76 -0.79 -11.04 1.46
CA LEU A 76 -1.26 -12.26 2.09
C LEU A 76 -2.73 -12.06 2.43
N PHE A 77 -3.53 -13.10 2.24
CA PHE A 77 -4.96 -13.08 2.54
C PHE A 77 -5.24 -14.08 3.65
N ASP A 78 -6.09 -13.68 4.60
CA ASP A 78 -6.66 -14.58 5.58
C ASP A 78 -8.13 -14.84 5.25
N PHE A 79 -8.45 -16.11 5.00
CA PHE A 79 -9.81 -16.56 4.67
C PHE A 79 -10.51 -17.21 5.87
N SER A 80 -9.97 -17.05 7.07
CA SER A 80 -10.67 -17.40 8.32
C SER A 80 -11.90 -16.52 8.53
N GLU A 81 -12.82 -16.92 9.42
CA GLU A 81 -13.98 -16.09 9.77
C GLU A 81 -13.57 -14.70 10.30
N GLU A 82 -12.43 -14.60 10.99
CA GLU A 82 -11.88 -13.34 11.49
C GLU A 82 -11.32 -12.47 10.35
N GLY A 83 -10.60 -13.07 9.40
CA GLY A 83 -10.09 -12.38 8.22
C GLY A 83 -11.21 -11.79 7.38
N LEU A 84 -12.24 -12.59 7.09
CA LEU A 84 -13.41 -12.18 6.31
C LEU A 84 -14.25 -11.09 6.99
N ALA A 85 -14.14 -10.91 8.31
CA ALA A 85 -14.86 -9.83 9.02
C ALA A 85 -14.39 -8.42 8.59
N ASN A 86 -13.21 -8.29 7.98
CA ASN A 86 -12.64 -7.03 7.52
C ASN A 86 -12.79 -6.79 6.00
N ASP A 87 -13.56 -7.63 5.28
CA ASP A 87 -13.77 -7.57 3.83
C ASP A 87 -14.77 -6.48 3.39
N PHE A 88 -14.55 -5.24 3.82
CA PHE A 88 -15.44 -4.11 3.54
C PHE A 88 -15.56 -3.76 2.04
N PHE A 89 -14.62 -4.20 1.21
CA PHE A 89 -14.48 -3.77 -0.19
C PHE A 89 -14.85 -4.84 -1.21
N VAL A 90 -15.24 -6.04 -0.78
CA VAL A 90 -15.61 -7.14 -1.70
C VAL A 90 -16.85 -6.79 -2.52
N GLU A 91 -17.90 -6.27 -1.88
CA GLU A 91 -19.14 -5.93 -2.59
C GLU A 91 -18.95 -4.78 -3.59
N SER A 92 -18.15 -3.78 -3.22
CA SER A 92 -17.99 -2.56 -4.02
C SER A 92 -16.91 -2.67 -5.10
N HIS A 93 -15.82 -3.40 -4.84
CA HIS A 93 -14.63 -3.44 -5.69
C HIS A 93 -14.17 -4.87 -6.04
N GLY A 94 -14.79 -5.91 -5.45
CA GLY A 94 -14.41 -7.30 -5.70
C GLY A 94 -13.07 -7.71 -5.09
N ILE A 95 -12.55 -6.94 -4.13
CA ILE A 95 -11.22 -7.15 -3.54
C ILE A 95 -11.37 -7.48 -2.05
N PRO A 96 -10.91 -8.66 -1.59
CA PRO A 96 -10.80 -8.97 -0.17
C PRO A 96 -9.70 -8.12 0.48
N THR A 97 -9.82 -7.88 1.77
CA THR A 97 -8.85 -7.12 2.54
C THR A 97 -7.66 -8.03 2.86
N PRO A 98 -6.41 -7.62 2.52
CA PRO A 98 -5.22 -8.35 2.93
C PRO A 98 -5.14 -8.54 4.45
N ALA A 99 -4.51 -9.63 4.88
CA ALA A 99 -4.18 -9.87 6.27
C ALA A 99 -3.23 -8.78 6.80
N ILE A 100 -3.41 -8.43 8.07
CA ILE A 100 -2.51 -7.54 8.84
C ILE A 100 -1.53 -8.39 9.64
#